data_AF-E2B5H3-F1
#
_entry.id   AF-E2B5H3-F1
#
_cell.length_a   1.000
_cell.length_b   1.000
_cell.length_c   1.000
_cell.angle_alpha   90.00
_cell.angle_beta   90.00
_cell.angle_gamma   90.00
#
_symmetry.space_group_name_H-M   'P 1'
#
loop_
_entity.id
_entity.type
_entity.pdbx_description
1 polymer ?
#
loop_
_entity_poly.entity_id
_entity_poly.type
_entity_poly.pdbx_seq_one_letter_code
_entity_poly.pdbx_strand_id
1 'polypeptide(L)'
;MDAPNAHGNNTQEFCDIQYKHFVAPYGELWCKPVWDSLLCWPPTRASTTAKQRCPFVDGFDTIKSVEKKCGYNGRWVAQNGTSTNEDSPTGWANYTTCLTPEMLWLHYRVYNNNLEGEMKMEIAERTRTLEFVGLSISLVALLASLVIFCRFRSLRNTRTRIHKNLFVAMVVQVLIRLILYIDFAIFRRKTHGVQRGIGNTPVLCEASYVLLEYVKTAMFMWMFIEGLFLHNMVTVTVFQETSHYRMYRFIGWGCPVLMTLAWAIVMAFYYHPKSKFLRCWSGYNLSSYFWILEGPRFAVILLNFLFLLNIIRVLVVKLRQSHTSEIEQVLKAVRAAVVLLPLLGISNVLFMIEAPLDNVRKFALWSYSTHFLHSFQGFFIATLYCFLNGEVRLALDKTIAVHLSLRESDLQTRRHKIQAPPSAAVRLIE
;
A
#
# COMPACT_ATOMS: atom_id res chain seq x y z
N MET A 1 31.98 18.28 18.28
CA MET A 1 32.52 16.91 18.09
C MET A 1 31.60 16.23 17.12
N ASP A 2 31.88 16.48 15.84
CA ASP A 2 30.97 16.24 14.74
C ASP A 2 31.00 14.77 14.33
N ALA A 3 29.83 14.14 14.33
CA ALA A 3 29.67 12.75 13.92
C ALA A 3 29.87 12.65 12.40
N PRO A 4 30.81 11.84 11.90
CA PRO A 4 30.95 11.65 10.47
C PRO A 4 29.76 10.87 9.92
N ASN A 5 29.08 11.48 8.96
CA ASN A 5 27.97 10.95 8.16
C ASN A 5 28.16 9.47 7.79
N ALA A 6 27.25 8.61 8.25
CA ALA A 6 27.22 7.17 7.95
C ALA A 6 27.03 6.82 6.44
N HIS A 7 26.86 7.83 5.58
CA HIS A 7 26.73 7.69 4.13
C HIS A 7 27.90 8.29 3.33
N GLY A 8 28.89 8.92 3.98
CA GLY A 8 29.98 9.62 3.30
C GLY A 8 31.08 8.71 2.74
N ASN A 9 31.20 7.47 3.23
CA ASN A 9 32.40 6.66 3.02
C ASN A 9 32.35 5.65 1.85
N ASN A 10 31.27 5.62 1.06
CA ASN A 10 31.04 4.58 0.04
C ASN A 10 30.62 5.14 -1.33
N THR A 11 30.83 6.44 -1.57
CA THR A 11 30.59 7.03 -2.91
C THR A 11 31.83 6.89 -3.78
N GLN A 12 31.65 6.95 -5.10
CA GLN A 12 32.77 6.96 -6.05
C GLN A 12 33.73 8.13 -5.76
N GLU A 13 33.17 9.33 -5.57
CA GLU A 13 33.94 10.54 -5.27
C GLU A 13 34.75 10.40 -3.97
N PHE A 14 34.17 9.81 -2.91
CA PHE A 14 34.90 9.52 -1.69
C PHE A 14 36.04 8.53 -1.93
N CYS A 15 35.79 7.49 -2.73
CA CYS A 15 36.79 6.48 -3.06
C CYS A 15 37.99 7.08 -3.80
N ASP A 16 37.71 7.94 -4.77
CA ASP A 16 38.71 8.62 -5.58
C ASP A 16 39.54 9.59 -4.74
N ILE A 17 38.91 10.30 -3.78
CA ILE A 17 39.61 11.20 -2.85
C ILE A 17 40.46 10.40 -1.86
N GLN A 18 39.90 9.36 -1.24
CA GLN A 18 40.57 8.61 -0.18
C GLN A 18 41.85 7.93 -0.66
N TYR A 19 41.85 7.39 -1.88
CA TYR A 19 42.99 6.66 -2.43
C TYR A 19 43.74 7.40 -3.55
N LYS A 20 43.49 8.70 -3.74
CA LYS A 20 44.13 9.55 -4.75
C LYS A 20 45.66 9.47 -4.77
N HIS A 21 46.26 9.33 -3.58
CA HIS A 21 47.71 9.35 -3.38
C HIS A 21 48.29 7.98 -3.07
N PHE A 22 47.53 6.89 -3.24
CA PHE A 22 48.06 5.57 -2.99
C PHE A 22 49.10 5.18 -4.06
N VAL A 23 50.30 4.83 -3.61
CA VAL A 23 51.39 4.29 -4.43
C VAL A 23 51.78 2.93 -3.88
N ALA A 24 51.79 1.91 -4.73
CA ALA A 24 52.18 0.57 -4.33
C ALA A 24 53.67 0.53 -3.93
N PRO A 25 54.04 -0.17 -2.84
CA PRO A 25 55.43 -0.38 -2.46
C PRO A 25 56.26 -1.01 -3.59
N TYR A 26 57.53 -0.60 -3.72
CA TYR A 26 58.41 -1.07 -4.78
C TYR A 26 58.62 -2.60 -4.68
N GLY A 27 58.39 -3.30 -5.81
CA GLY A 27 58.51 -4.76 -5.88
C GLY A 27 57.27 -5.55 -5.44
N GLU A 28 56.18 -4.89 -5.04
CA GLU A 28 54.93 -5.56 -4.66
C GLU A 28 53.81 -5.35 -5.68
N LEU A 29 53.05 -6.41 -5.95
CA LEU A 29 51.84 -6.36 -6.77
C LEU A 29 50.62 -6.06 -5.88
N TRP A 30 49.81 -5.09 -6.30
CA TRP A 30 48.62 -4.64 -5.58
C TRP A 30 47.46 -4.44 -6.56
N CYS A 31 46.26 -4.84 -6.13
CA CYS A 31 45.02 -4.45 -6.77
C CYS A 31 44.74 -2.98 -6.47
N LYS A 32 44.44 -2.22 -7.52
CA LYS A 32 44.08 -0.79 -7.43
C LYS A 32 42.78 -0.61 -6.65
N PRO A 33 42.63 0.51 -5.92
CA PRO A 33 41.36 0.86 -5.28
C PRO A 33 40.27 0.99 -6.35
N VAL A 34 39.06 0.54 -6.03
CA VAL A 34 37.94 0.59 -6.97
C VAL A 34 36.60 0.70 -6.27
N TRP A 35 35.71 1.50 -6.84
CA TRP A 35 34.31 1.57 -6.44
C TRP A 35 33.48 0.61 -7.31
N ASP A 36 32.73 -0.29 -6.68
CA ASP A 36 31.94 -1.32 -7.37
C ASP A 36 30.43 -1.05 -7.38
N SER A 37 30.06 0.24 -7.34
CA SER A 37 28.69 0.73 -7.21
C SER A 37 28.05 0.57 -5.82
N LEU A 38 28.68 -0.15 -4.89
CA LEU A 38 28.17 -0.38 -3.54
C LEU A 38 29.17 0.01 -2.44
N LEU A 39 30.42 -0.42 -2.59
CA LEU A 39 31.50 -0.18 -1.65
C LEU A 39 32.73 0.39 -2.36
N CYS A 40 33.47 1.22 -1.63
CA CYS A 40 34.81 1.60 -2.03
C CYS A 40 35.80 0.55 -1.52
N TRP A 41 36.45 -0.18 -2.43
CA TRP A 41 37.42 -1.21 -2.08
C TRP A 41 38.83 -0.62 -1.90
N PRO A 42 39.48 -0.88 -0.75
CA PRO A 42 40.84 -0.41 -0.51
C PRO A 42 41.85 -1.10 -1.44
N PRO A 43 43.01 -0.46 -1.68
CA PRO A 43 44.12 -1.12 -2.34
C PRO A 43 44.51 -2.37 -1.54
N THR A 44 44.67 -3.49 -2.24
CA THR A 44 44.82 -4.81 -1.61
C THR A 44 45.99 -5.55 -2.23
N ARG A 45 46.85 -6.16 -1.42
CA ARG A 45 48.04 -6.89 -1.88
C ARG A 45 47.65 -8.09 -2.74
N ALA A 46 48.45 -8.41 -3.76
CA ALA A 46 48.26 -9.58 -4.60
C ALA A 46 48.14 -10.88 -3.78
N SER A 47 47.29 -11.79 -4.25
CA SER A 47 46.99 -13.07 -3.58
C SER A 47 46.33 -12.95 -2.19
N THR A 48 45.83 -11.77 -1.81
CA THR A 48 45.10 -11.56 -0.55
C THR A 48 43.64 -11.19 -0.78
N THR A 49 42.82 -11.29 0.27
CA THR A 49 41.38 -10.98 0.22
C THR A 49 41.08 -9.74 1.06
N ALA A 50 40.40 -8.77 0.47
CA ALA A 50 39.84 -7.63 1.16
C ALA A 50 38.51 -8.00 1.80
N LYS A 51 38.28 -7.56 3.04
CA LYS A 51 37.04 -7.80 3.77
C LYS A 51 36.47 -6.49 4.30
N GLN A 52 35.19 -6.24 4.04
CA GLN A 52 34.49 -5.05 4.49
C GLN A 52 33.12 -5.40 5.07
N ARG A 53 32.58 -4.53 5.93
CA ARG A 53 31.20 -4.66 6.40
C ARG A 53 30.23 -4.42 5.25
N CYS A 54 29.09 -5.11 5.29
CA CYS A 54 28.06 -4.92 4.28
C CYS A 54 27.57 -3.46 4.29
N PRO A 55 27.34 -2.86 3.11
CA PRO A 55 26.92 -1.47 3.00
C PRO A 55 25.53 -1.29 3.60
N PHE A 56 25.24 -0.06 4.02
CA PHE A 56 23.93 0.34 4.51
C PHE A 56 22.96 0.51 3.33
N VAL A 57 22.42 -0.61 2.85
CA VAL A 57 21.46 -0.70 1.73
C VAL A 57 20.23 -1.48 2.18
N ASP A 58 19.06 -1.10 1.67
CA ASP A 58 17.80 -1.81 1.93
C ASP A 58 17.94 -3.30 1.59
N GLY A 59 17.62 -4.18 2.54
CA GLY A 59 17.72 -5.64 2.38
C GLY A 59 19.09 -6.25 2.73
N PHE A 60 20.08 -5.44 3.13
CA PHE A 60 21.41 -5.93 3.55
C PHE A 60 21.60 -5.91 5.07
N ASP A 61 22.30 -6.91 5.59
CA ASP A 61 22.72 -7.09 6.97
C ASP A 61 24.12 -6.52 7.23
N THR A 62 24.15 -5.32 7.82
CA THR A 62 25.37 -4.58 8.14
C THR A 62 26.27 -5.25 9.19
N ILE A 63 25.76 -6.27 9.91
CA ILE A 63 26.57 -7.05 10.85
C ILE A 63 27.46 -8.03 10.08
N LYS A 64 27.02 -8.47 8.90
CA LYS A 64 27.78 -9.36 8.03
C LYS A 64 28.86 -8.59 7.27
N SER A 65 29.72 -9.35 6.61
CA SER A 65 30.85 -8.84 5.85
C SER A 65 30.88 -9.44 4.45
N VAL A 66 31.26 -8.63 3.48
CA VAL A 66 31.54 -9.04 2.10
C VAL A 66 33.05 -9.10 1.89
N GLU A 67 33.46 -10.05 1.05
CA GLU A 67 34.85 -10.32 0.73
C GLU A 67 35.09 -10.20 -0.77
N LYS A 68 36.26 -9.69 -1.14
CA LYS A 68 36.71 -9.51 -2.51
C LYS A 68 38.16 -9.92 -2.65
N LYS A 69 38.46 -10.75 -3.64
CA LYS A 69 39.78 -11.38 -3.79
C LYS A 69 40.65 -10.63 -4.80
N CYS A 70 41.89 -10.36 -4.41
CA CYS A 70 42.94 -9.86 -5.30
C CYS A 70 43.74 -11.05 -5.87
N GLY A 71 43.90 -11.09 -7.20
CA GLY A 71 44.65 -12.12 -7.90
C GLY A 71 46.17 -11.99 -7.69
N TYR A 72 46.91 -13.01 -8.11
CA TYR A 72 48.38 -13.03 -8.02
C TYR A 72 49.06 -11.98 -8.91
N ASN A 73 48.38 -11.57 -9.98
CA ASN A 73 48.85 -10.58 -10.95
C ASN A 73 48.53 -9.13 -10.57
N GLY A 74 48.06 -8.88 -9.34
CA GLY A 74 47.65 -7.53 -8.90
C GLY A 74 46.37 -7.02 -9.58
N ARG A 75 45.53 -7.91 -10.12
CA ARG A 75 44.21 -7.58 -10.66
C ARG A 75 43.11 -8.23 -9.84
N TRP A 76 41.95 -7.56 -9.74
CA TRP A 76 40.80 -8.12 -9.03
C TRP A 76 40.31 -9.40 -9.73
N VAL A 77 39.71 -10.31 -8.96
CA VAL A 77 39.17 -11.57 -9.50
C VAL A 77 37.74 -11.34 -10.00
N ALA A 78 37.44 -11.84 -11.20
CA ALA A 78 36.10 -11.85 -11.78
C ALA A 78 35.25 -13.03 -11.26
N GLN A 79 33.95 -13.02 -11.55
CA GLN A 79 33.00 -14.00 -11.02
C GLN A 79 33.33 -15.45 -11.39
N ASN A 80 33.90 -15.66 -12.58
CA ASN A 80 34.35 -16.95 -13.10
C ASN A 80 35.68 -17.43 -12.47
N GLY A 81 36.25 -16.67 -11.53
CA GLY A 81 37.51 -16.99 -10.87
C GLY A 81 38.77 -16.59 -11.64
N THR A 82 38.64 -16.04 -12.86
CA THR A 82 39.79 -15.51 -13.62
C THR A 82 40.10 -14.08 -13.19
N SER A 83 41.34 -13.61 -13.42
CA SER A 83 41.66 -12.20 -13.24
C SER A 83 40.89 -11.32 -14.22
N THR A 84 40.57 -10.08 -13.82
CA THR A 84 39.90 -9.12 -14.70
C THR A 84 40.78 -8.67 -15.87
N ASN A 85 40.13 -8.35 -16.98
CA ASN A 85 40.74 -7.69 -18.13
C ASN A 85 40.79 -6.17 -17.92
N GLU A 86 41.56 -5.46 -18.74
CA GLU A 86 41.70 -3.99 -18.64
C GLU A 86 40.37 -3.25 -18.84
N ASP A 87 39.43 -3.83 -19.59
CA ASP A 87 38.10 -3.26 -19.85
C ASP A 87 37.11 -3.39 -18.67
N SER A 88 37.41 -4.22 -17.67
CA SER A 88 36.53 -4.44 -16.50
C SER A 88 37.31 -4.51 -15.17
N PRO A 89 37.94 -3.41 -14.75
CA PRO A 89 38.87 -3.39 -13.62
C PRO A 89 38.20 -3.56 -12.24
N THR A 90 36.86 -3.55 -12.17
CA THR A 90 36.09 -3.58 -10.91
C THR A 90 36.16 -4.93 -10.21
N GLY A 91 36.23 -6.04 -10.93
CA GLY A 91 36.18 -7.39 -10.34
C GLY A 91 34.86 -7.71 -9.64
N TRP A 92 34.77 -8.89 -9.04
CA TRP A 92 33.53 -9.42 -8.46
C TRP A 92 33.62 -9.58 -6.93
N ALA A 93 32.54 -9.23 -6.23
CA ALA A 93 32.37 -9.44 -4.80
C ALA A 93 31.01 -10.11 -4.53
N ASN A 94 30.99 -11.08 -3.61
CA ASN A 94 29.79 -11.86 -3.33
C ASN A 94 28.88 -11.18 -2.29
N TYR A 95 28.00 -10.30 -2.75
CA TYR A 95 27.02 -9.61 -1.90
C TYR A 95 25.83 -10.48 -1.46
N THR A 96 25.66 -11.69 -1.98
CA THR A 96 24.58 -12.61 -1.55
C THR A 96 24.70 -12.93 -0.05
N THR A 97 25.93 -12.94 0.48
CA THR A 97 26.21 -13.10 1.92
C THR A 97 25.63 -11.98 2.77
N CYS A 98 25.54 -10.77 2.22
CA CYS A 98 25.01 -9.59 2.89
C CYS A 98 23.49 -9.57 2.96
N LEU A 99 22.76 -10.41 2.23
CA LEU A 99 21.29 -10.38 2.25
C LEU A 99 20.75 -10.80 3.63
N THR A 100 19.66 -10.16 4.05
CA THR A 100 18.86 -10.66 5.19
C THR A 100 18.24 -12.00 4.82
N PRO A 101 17.96 -12.91 5.78
CA PRO A 101 17.40 -14.23 5.47
C PRO A 101 16.09 -14.15 4.66
N GLU A 102 15.29 -13.11 4.90
CA GLU A 102 14.05 -12.84 4.16
C GLU A 102 14.32 -12.46 2.69
N MET A 103 15.28 -11.56 2.46
CA MET A 103 15.66 -11.16 1.10
C MET A 103 16.41 -12.26 0.36
N LEU A 104 17.17 -13.10 1.06
CA LEU A 104 17.81 -14.27 0.47
C LEU A 104 16.79 -15.29 -0.03
N TRP A 105 15.73 -15.54 0.75
CA TRP A 105 14.61 -16.39 0.33
C TRP A 105 13.95 -15.87 -0.95
N LEU A 106 13.70 -14.56 -1.01
CA LEU A 106 13.08 -13.93 -2.17
C LEU A 106 14.03 -13.91 -3.38
N HIS A 107 15.32 -13.67 -3.16
CA HIS A 107 16.35 -13.76 -4.20
C HIS A 107 16.37 -15.14 -4.85
N TYR A 108 16.38 -16.24 -4.07
CA TYR A 108 16.44 -17.59 -4.63
C TYR A 108 15.16 -18.01 -5.38
N ARG A 109 13.98 -17.54 -4.96
CA ARG A 109 12.68 -17.86 -5.57
C ARG A 109 12.34 -16.99 -6.80
N VAL A 110 12.83 -15.75 -6.83
CA VAL A 110 12.47 -14.74 -7.85
C VAL A 110 13.64 -14.39 -8.76
N TYR A 111 14.82 -14.14 -8.21
CA TYR A 111 16.05 -13.78 -8.93
C TYR A 111 16.89 -15.01 -9.23
N ASN A 112 16.38 -15.88 -10.12
CA ASN A 112 17.26 -16.79 -10.85
C ASN A 112 17.64 -16.11 -12.16
N ASN A 113 18.90 -16.26 -12.61
CA ASN A 113 19.44 -15.72 -13.88
C ASN A 113 18.81 -16.37 -15.14
N ASN A 114 17.57 -16.84 -15.02
CA ASN A 114 16.80 -17.52 -16.05
C ASN A 114 15.72 -16.55 -16.57
N LEU A 115 15.28 -16.74 -17.81
CA LEU A 115 14.18 -16.00 -18.45
C LEU A 115 12.93 -15.88 -17.56
N GLU A 116 12.65 -16.91 -16.76
CA GLU A 116 11.54 -16.93 -15.80
C GLU A 116 11.64 -15.87 -14.68
N GLY A 117 12.85 -15.55 -14.21
CA GLY A 117 13.07 -14.52 -13.18
C GLY A 117 12.80 -13.12 -13.71
N GLU A 118 13.26 -12.84 -14.93
CA GLU A 118 12.98 -11.56 -15.62
C GLU A 118 11.47 -11.36 -15.83
N MET A 119 10.75 -12.40 -16.25
CA MET A 119 9.29 -12.33 -16.40
C MET A 119 8.58 -12.06 -15.06
N LYS A 120 9.00 -12.70 -13.96
CA LYS A 120 8.42 -12.46 -12.62
C LYS A 120 8.64 -11.02 -12.15
N MET A 121 9.81 -10.45 -12.43
CA MET A 121 10.13 -9.06 -12.11
C MET A 121 9.32 -8.07 -12.94
N GLU A 122 9.18 -8.31 -14.25
CA GLU A 122 8.32 -7.48 -15.11
C GLU A 122 6.86 -7.52 -14.62
N ILE A 123 6.33 -8.70 -14.29
CA ILE A 123 4.97 -8.86 -13.74
C ILE A 123 4.82 -8.03 -12.45
N ALA A 124 5.80 -8.08 -11.55
CA ALA A 124 5.75 -7.32 -10.29
C ALA A 124 5.77 -5.80 -10.52
N GLU A 125 6.54 -5.32 -11.51
CA GLU A 125 6.53 -3.90 -11.89
C GLU A 125 5.19 -3.47 -12.49
N ARG A 126 4.68 -4.22 -13.47
CA ARG A 126 3.37 -3.96 -14.10
C ARG A 126 2.26 -3.97 -13.07
N THR A 127 2.25 -4.96 -12.18
CA THR A 127 1.25 -5.07 -11.11
C THR A 127 1.31 -3.87 -10.15
N ARG A 128 2.51 -3.36 -9.84
CA ARG A 128 2.67 -2.14 -9.04
C ARG A 128 2.10 -0.90 -9.73
N THR A 129 2.28 -0.77 -11.05
CA THR A 129 1.66 0.34 -11.80
C THR A 129 0.14 0.25 -11.80
N LEU A 130 -0.41 -0.96 -11.97
CA LEU A 130 -1.85 -1.22 -11.89
C LEU A 130 -2.40 -0.83 -10.52
N GLU A 131 -1.69 -1.19 -9.45
CA GLU A 131 -2.10 -0.86 -8.08
C GLU A 131 -2.10 0.65 -7.82
N PHE A 132 -1.07 1.36 -8.28
CA PHE A 132 -1.01 2.82 -8.18
C PHE A 132 -2.21 3.51 -8.86
N VAL A 133 -2.54 3.08 -10.07
CA VAL A 133 -3.68 3.61 -10.83
C VAL A 133 -5.01 3.26 -10.15
N GLY A 134 -5.19 2.01 -9.73
CA GLY A 134 -6.41 1.55 -9.06
C GLY A 134 -6.68 2.26 -7.73
N LEU A 135 -5.64 2.45 -6.91
CA LEU A 135 -5.73 3.19 -5.65
C LEU A 135 -6.11 4.66 -5.88
N SER A 136 -5.59 5.28 -6.94
CA SER A 136 -5.92 6.67 -7.30
C SER A 136 -7.40 6.81 -7.70
N ILE A 137 -7.92 5.90 -8.51
CA ILE A 137 -9.35 5.87 -8.89
C ILE A 137 -10.23 5.62 -7.66
N SER A 138 -9.86 4.66 -6.82
CA SER A 138 -10.55 4.37 -5.56
C SER A 138 -10.59 5.60 -4.63
N LEU A 139 -9.50 6.34 -4.51
CA LEU A 139 -9.43 7.55 -3.70
C LEU A 139 -10.46 8.60 -4.15
N VAL A 140 -10.51 8.89 -5.46
CA VAL A 140 -11.45 9.87 -6.02
C VAL A 140 -12.90 9.45 -5.76
N ALA A 141 -13.22 8.17 -5.98
CA ALA A 141 -14.57 7.64 -5.75
C ALA A 141 -14.98 7.69 -4.27
N LEU A 142 -14.07 7.35 -3.35
CA LEU A 142 -14.31 7.40 -1.91
C LEU A 142 -14.50 8.83 -1.41
N LEU A 143 -13.67 9.78 -1.85
CA LEU A 143 -13.79 11.20 -1.51
C LEU A 143 -15.12 11.77 -2.00
N ALA A 144 -15.49 11.51 -3.25
CA ALA A 144 -16.78 11.93 -3.80
C ALA A 144 -17.96 11.38 -2.96
N SER A 145 -17.89 10.09 -2.60
CA SER A 145 -18.93 9.46 -1.78
C SER A 145 -19.02 10.04 -0.36
N LEU A 146 -17.89 10.35 0.28
CA LEU A 146 -17.85 11.00 1.58
C LEU A 146 -18.47 12.40 1.52
N VAL A 147 -18.16 13.19 0.49
CA VAL A 147 -18.74 14.52 0.27
C VAL A 147 -20.26 14.43 0.15
N ILE A 148 -20.77 13.49 -0.66
CA ILE A 148 -22.21 13.24 -0.83
C ILE A 148 -22.86 12.92 0.53
N PHE A 149 -22.35 11.92 1.26
CA PHE A 149 -22.93 11.54 2.54
C PHE A 149 -22.83 12.62 3.62
N CYS A 150 -21.82 13.49 3.57
CA CYS A 150 -21.69 14.62 4.47
C CYS A 150 -22.65 15.77 4.13
N ARG A 151 -22.90 16.01 2.84
CA ARG A 151 -23.75 17.11 2.36
C ARG A 151 -25.25 16.86 2.57
N PHE A 152 -25.69 15.61 2.41
CA PHE A 152 -27.10 15.23 2.51
C PHE A 152 -27.49 14.81 3.92
N ARG A 153 -28.06 15.75 4.69
CA ARG A 153 -28.58 15.49 6.05
C ARG A 153 -29.67 14.42 6.08
N SER A 154 -30.43 14.28 4.99
CA SER A 154 -31.50 13.27 4.83
C SER A 154 -30.99 11.82 4.90
N LEU A 155 -29.71 11.58 4.62
CA LEU A 155 -29.13 10.23 4.61
C LEU A 155 -28.48 9.87 5.96
N ARG A 156 -28.65 10.67 7.02
CA ARG A 156 -27.90 10.53 8.28
C ARG A 156 -28.53 9.50 9.24
N ASN A 157 -28.39 8.23 8.89
CA ASN A 157 -28.87 7.09 9.68
C ASN A 157 -27.69 6.33 10.35
N THR A 158 -27.96 5.43 11.28
CA THR A 158 -26.92 4.64 11.97
C THR A 158 -26.07 3.83 10.98
N ARG A 159 -26.71 3.22 9.97
CA ARG A 159 -26.04 2.49 8.88
C ARG A 159 -25.05 3.37 8.11
N THR A 160 -25.46 4.57 7.70
CA THR A 160 -24.58 5.47 6.92
C THR A 160 -23.47 6.06 7.79
N ARG A 161 -23.65 6.16 9.11
CA ARG A 161 -22.54 6.49 10.03
C ARG A 161 -21.47 5.40 10.07
N ILE A 162 -21.86 4.13 10.04
CA ILE A 162 -20.91 3.00 9.96
C ILE A 162 -20.15 3.06 8.63
N HIS A 163 -20.88 3.21 7.51
CA HIS A 163 -20.28 3.34 6.17
C HIS A 163 -19.29 4.51 6.07
N LYS A 164 -19.62 5.67 6.66
CA LYS A 164 -18.69 6.81 6.72
C LYS A 164 -17.39 6.47 7.44
N ASN A 165 -17.44 5.77 8.58
CA ASN A 165 -16.22 5.40 9.30
C ASN A 165 -15.36 4.41 8.49
N LEU A 166 -15.99 3.44 7.82
CA LEU A 166 -15.30 2.53 6.90
C LEU A 166 -14.63 3.31 5.75
N PHE A 167 -15.34 4.26 5.14
CA PHE A 167 -14.81 5.07 4.03
C PHE A 167 -13.67 5.97 4.48
N VAL A 168 -13.76 6.56 5.68
CA VAL A 168 -12.67 7.34 6.26
C VAL A 168 -11.43 6.45 6.48
N ALA A 169 -11.59 5.25 7.04
CA ALA A 169 -10.48 4.31 7.21
C ALA A 169 -9.85 3.94 5.85
N MET A 170 -10.65 3.66 4.82
CA MET A 170 -10.17 3.37 3.47
C MET A 170 -9.43 4.56 2.85
N VAL A 171 -9.97 5.78 2.95
CA VAL A 171 -9.30 6.99 2.42
C VAL A 171 -7.95 7.19 3.09
N VAL A 172 -7.88 7.11 4.41
CA VAL A 172 -6.62 7.30 5.14
C VAL A 172 -5.61 6.19 4.76
N GLN A 173 -6.05 4.94 4.64
CA GLN A 173 -5.19 3.83 4.21
C GLN A 173 -4.65 4.02 2.80
N VAL A 174 -5.51 4.41 1.85
CA VAL A 174 -5.13 4.68 0.46
C VAL A 174 -4.17 5.88 0.38
N LEU A 175 -4.41 6.95 1.13
CA LEU A 175 -3.53 8.12 1.17
C LEU A 175 -2.14 7.79 1.68
N ILE A 176 -2.03 7.11 2.83
CA ILE A 176 -0.72 6.70 3.39
C ILE A 176 0.01 5.79 2.40
N ARG A 177 -0.69 4.83 1.80
CA ARG A 177 -0.09 3.90 0.84
C ARG A 177 0.40 4.61 -0.42
N LEU A 178 -0.37 5.55 -0.97
CA LEU A 178 0.05 6.36 -2.11
C LEU A 178 1.25 7.23 -1.76
N ILE A 179 1.28 7.85 -0.57
CA ILE A 179 2.44 8.63 -0.10
C ILE A 179 3.70 7.77 -0.06
N LEU A 180 3.60 6.55 0.50
CA LEU A 180 4.73 5.61 0.55
C LEU A 180 5.16 5.14 -0.84
N TYR A 181 4.22 4.90 -1.77
CA TYR A 181 4.56 4.52 -3.14
C TYR A 181 5.22 5.65 -3.93
N ILE A 182 4.74 6.88 -3.76
CA ILE A 182 5.33 8.07 -4.38
C ILE A 182 6.73 8.30 -3.83
N ASP A 183 6.93 8.16 -2.51
CA ASP A 183 8.25 8.27 -1.89
C ASP A 183 9.22 7.23 -2.46
N PHE A 184 8.79 5.97 -2.55
CA PHE A 184 9.57 4.89 -3.14
C PHE A 184 9.90 5.16 -4.62
N ALA A 185 8.93 5.60 -5.42
CA ALA A 185 9.11 5.81 -6.86
C ALA A 185 10.00 7.03 -7.19
N ILE A 186 9.84 8.13 -6.48
CA ILE A 186 10.52 9.41 -6.76
C ILE A 186 11.90 9.47 -6.09
N PHE A 187 12.00 9.05 -4.83
CA PHE A 187 13.18 9.31 -4.02
C PHE A 187 14.15 8.13 -3.93
N ARG A 188 13.68 6.86 -4.00
CA ARG A 188 14.58 5.68 -3.93
C ARG A 188 15.14 5.21 -5.28
N ARG A 189 14.61 5.68 -6.42
CA ARG A 189 15.14 5.33 -7.75
C ARG A 189 16.36 6.15 -8.19
N LYS A 190 16.70 7.24 -7.51
CA LYS A 190 17.93 7.99 -7.82
C LYS A 190 19.13 7.26 -7.22
N THR A 191 19.76 6.43 -8.05
CA THR A 191 20.96 5.64 -7.72
C THR A 191 22.19 6.51 -7.37
N HIS A 192 22.17 7.80 -7.72
CA HIS A 192 23.25 8.74 -7.45
C HIS A 192 22.71 10.04 -6.85
N GLY A 193 22.78 10.14 -5.53
CA GLY A 193 22.44 11.35 -4.80
C GLY A 193 21.89 11.05 -3.42
N VAL A 194 22.22 11.91 -2.45
CA VAL A 194 21.72 11.90 -1.07
C VAL A 194 20.27 11.42 -1.04
N GLN A 195 19.99 10.36 -0.27
CA GLN A 195 18.68 9.74 -0.09
C GLN A 195 17.72 10.73 0.60
N ARG A 196 17.21 11.70 -0.16
CA ARG A 196 16.24 12.69 0.30
C ARG A 196 14.87 12.04 0.22
N GLY A 197 14.23 11.74 1.34
CA GLY A 197 12.89 11.13 1.40
C GLY A 197 12.52 10.71 2.83
N ILE A 198 11.39 10.04 3.02
CA ILE A 198 10.93 9.53 4.33
C ILE A 198 12.00 8.62 4.98
N GLY A 199 12.84 7.97 4.17
CA GLY A 199 13.97 7.16 4.63
C GLY A 199 15.10 7.92 5.34
N ASN A 200 15.19 9.25 5.23
CA ASN A 200 16.19 10.06 5.94
C ASN A 200 15.81 10.28 7.41
N THR A 201 14.52 10.17 7.73
CA THR A 201 13.97 10.30 9.09
C THR A 201 13.34 8.98 9.53
N PRO A 202 14.05 8.17 10.30
CA PRO A 202 13.64 6.80 10.58
C PRO A 202 12.37 6.69 11.41
N VAL A 203 12.20 7.61 12.35
CA VAL A 203 11.01 7.68 13.21
C VAL A 203 9.78 7.93 12.35
N LEU A 204 9.90 8.78 11.31
CA LEU A 204 8.80 9.05 10.39
C LEU A 204 8.50 7.82 9.52
N CYS A 205 9.54 7.11 9.07
CA CYS A 205 9.37 5.90 8.27
C CYS A 205 8.69 4.79 9.08
N GLU A 206 9.20 4.47 10.28
CA GLU A 206 8.58 3.49 11.19
C GLU A 206 7.15 3.87 11.55
N ALA A 207 6.91 5.13 11.94
CA ALA A 207 5.57 5.63 12.25
C ALA A 207 4.61 5.50 11.07
N SER A 208 5.06 5.75 9.84
CA SER A 208 4.22 5.63 8.64
C SER A 208 3.77 4.19 8.37
N TYR A 209 4.64 3.20 8.59
CA TYR A 209 4.30 1.78 8.45
C TYR A 209 3.39 1.30 9.59
N VAL A 210 3.65 1.72 10.84
CA VAL A 210 2.76 1.44 11.97
C VAL A 210 1.37 2.03 11.72
N LEU A 211 1.31 3.27 11.23
CA LEU A 211 0.05 3.93 10.91
C LEU A 211 -0.66 3.23 9.74
N LEU A 212 0.05 2.81 8.71
CA LEU A 212 -0.52 2.02 7.60
C LEU A 212 -1.18 0.73 8.13
N GLU A 213 -0.47 -0.03 8.96
CA GLU A 213 -0.99 -1.27 9.55
C GLU A 213 -2.16 -1.01 10.51
N TYR A 214 -2.13 0.08 11.27
CA TYR A 214 -3.24 0.52 12.11
C TYR A 214 -4.50 0.77 11.30
N VAL A 215 -4.40 1.62 10.27
CA VAL A 215 -5.56 2.01 9.48
C VAL A 215 -6.06 0.82 8.65
N LYS A 216 -5.17 -0.07 8.18
CA LYS A 216 -5.54 -1.35 7.56
C LYS A 216 -6.34 -2.24 8.52
N THR A 217 -5.89 -2.41 9.76
CA THR A 217 -6.65 -3.18 10.79
C THR A 217 -7.99 -2.51 11.09
N ALA A 218 -8.02 -1.18 11.22
CA ALA A 218 -9.26 -0.43 11.46
C ALA A 218 -10.26 -0.61 10.31
N MET A 219 -9.80 -0.60 9.06
CA MET A 219 -10.64 -0.90 7.90
C MET A 219 -11.30 -2.29 8.01
N PHE A 220 -10.53 -3.34 8.34
CA PHE A 220 -11.09 -4.68 8.54
C PHE A 220 -12.07 -4.75 9.71
N MET A 221 -11.78 -4.08 10.83
CA MET A 221 -12.71 -4.02 11.97
C MET A 221 -13.99 -3.26 11.65
N TRP A 222 -13.93 -2.18 10.86
CA TRP A 222 -15.11 -1.48 10.38
C TRP A 222 -15.93 -2.31 9.40
N MET A 223 -15.26 -3.07 8.52
CA MET A 223 -15.91 -4.04 7.64
C MET A 223 -16.61 -5.15 8.44
N PHE A 224 -15.99 -5.63 9.52
CA PHE A 224 -16.60 -6.57 10.46
C PHE A 224 -17.84 -6.01 11.15
N ILE A 225 -17.74 -4.80 11.69
CA ILE A 225 -18.86 -4.13 12.36
C ILE A 225 -20.02 -3.94 11.39
N GLU A 226 -19.73 -3.60 10.13
CA GLU A 226 -20.74 -3.50 9.10
C GLU A 226 -21.44 -4.84 8.82
N GLY A 227 -20.66 -5.92 8.67
CA GLY A 227 -21.18 -7.28 8.48
C GLY A 227 -22.04 -7.74 9.67
N LEU A 228 -21.56 -7.53 10.89
CA LEU A 228 -22.28 -7.83 12.13
C LEU A 228 -23.57 -7.00 12.26
N PHE A 229 -23.51 -5.71 11.94
CA PHE A 229 -24.67 -4.82 11.98
C PHE A 229 -25.75 -5.28 11.00
N LEU A 230 -25.37 -5.61 9.75
CA LEU A 230 -26.30 -6.14 8.75
C LEU A 230 -26.88 -7.50 9.17
N HIS A 231 -26.03 -8.38 9.70
CA HIS A 231 -26.46 -9.69 10.19
C HIS A 231 -27.51 -9.55 11.30
N ASN A 232 -27.24 -8.74 12.33
CA ASN A 232 -28.15 -8.55 13.45
C ASN A 232 -29.47 -7.90 13.02
N MET A 233 -29.43 -6.92 12.11
CA MET A 233 -30.63 -6.27 11.57
C MET A 233 -31.53 -7.25 10.81
N VAL A 234 -30.95 -8.20 10.06
CA VAL A 234 -31.71 -9.16 9.23
C VAL A 234 -32.20 -10.37 10.04
N THR A 235 -31.40 -10.84 11.01
CA THR A 235 -31.62 -12.12 11.71
C THR A 235 -32.24 -11.96 13.10
N VAL A 236 -31.80 -10.98 13.89
CA VAL A 236 -32.12 -10.93 15.33
C VAL A 236 -33.35 -10.06 15.61
N THR A 237 -33.49 -8.85 15.06
CA THR A 237 -34.50 -7.86 15.53
C THR A 237 -34.48 -6.61 14.63
N VAL A 238 -35.49 -6.12 13.91
CA VAL A 238 -36.84 -5.60 14.26
C VAL A 238 -36.94 -4.69 15.51
N PHE A 239 -36.02 -4.73 16.47
CA PHE A 239 -36.08 -3.93 17.71
C PHE A 239 -34.70 -3.82 18.40
N GLN A 240 -34.12 -2.60 18.46
CA GLN A 240 -33.29 -2.02 19.55
C GLN A 240 -32.37 -0.91 19.01
N GLU A 241 -32.85 0.34 18.99
CA GLU A 241 -32.33 1.39 18.10
C GLU A 241 -31.13 2.23 18.59
N THR A 242 -30.72 2.27 19.86
CA THR A 242 -29.86 3.41 20.28
C THR A 242 -28.64 3.13 21.17
N SER A 243 -28.56 2.03 21.93
CA SER A 243 -27.47 1.82 22.90
C SER A 243 -26.16 1.28 22.30
N HIS A 244 -26.21 0.47 21.24
CA HIS A 244 -25.04 -0.30 20.76
C HIS A 244 -24.03 0.49 19.89
N TYR A 245 -24.40 1.65 19.34
CA TYR A 245 -23.50 2.40 18.42
C TYR A 245 -22.20 2.89 19.09
N ARG A 246 -22.28 3.33 20.36
CA ARG A 246 -21.10 3.77 21.10
C ARG A 246 -20.08 2.63 21.26
N MET A 247 -20.56 1.43 21.53
CA MET A 247 -19.75 0.21 21.62
C MET A 247 -19.10 -0.14 20.28
N TYR A 248 -19.85 -0.12 19.17
CA TYR A 248 -19.29 -0.36 17.83
C TYR A 248 -18.16 0.62 17.50
N ARG A 249 -18.30 1.90 17.87
CA ARG A 249 -17.23 2.89 17.65
C ARG A 249 -15.97 2.60 18.47
N PHE A 250 -16.11 2.16 19.73
CA PHE A 250 -14.96 1.75 20.54
C PHE A 250 -14.28 0.49 19.98
N ILE A 251 -15.06 -0.49 19.52
CA ILE A 251 -14.51 -1.71 18.91
C ILE A 251 -13.80 -1.37 17.59
N GLY A 252 -14.41 -0.53 16.76
CA GLY A 252 -13.92 -0.23 15.41
C GLY A 252 -12.62 0.56 15.36
N TRP A 253 -12.38 1.45 16.33
CA TRP A 253 -11.14 2.24 16.40
C TRP A 253 -10.18 1.79 17.51
N GLY A 254 -10.69 1.31 18.65
CA GLY A 254 -9.89 0.95 19.82
C GLY A 254 -9.23 -0.42 19.73
N CYS A 255 -9.95 -1.45 19.28
CA CYS A 255 -9.37 -2.79 19.12
C CYS A 255 -8.18 -2.80 18.13
N PRO A 256 -8.27 -2.13 16.95
CA PRO A 256 -7.11 -1.97 16.07
C PRO A 256 -5.89 -1.36 16.76
N VAL A 257 -6.06 -0.32 17.61
CA VAL A 257 -4.94 0.31 18.32
C VAL A 257 -4.21 -0.73 19.17
N LEU A 258 -4.94 -1.50 19.96
CA LEU A 258 -4.37 -2.51 20.86
C LEU A 258 -3.60 -3.58 20.08
N MET A 259 -4.20 -4.09 19.00
CA MET A 259 -3.57 -5.09 18.14
C MET A 259 -2.28 -4.55 17.49
N THR A 260 -2.32 -3.33 16.96
CA THR A 260 -1.16 -2.74 16.29
C THR A 260 -0.05 -2.34 17.24
N LEU A 261 -0.39 -1.90 18.46
CA LEU A 261 0.61 -1.62 19.49
C LEU A 261 1.32 -2.91 19.92
N ALA A 262 0.58 -3.99 20.15
CA ALA A 262 1.18 -5.28 20.51
C ALA A 262 2.17 -5.77 19.44
N TRP A 263 1.77 -5.71 18.17
CA TRP A 263 2.66 -6.03 17.05
C TRP A 263 3.86 -5.09 16.96
N ALA A 264 3.66 -3.79 17.07
CA ALA A 264 4.74 -2.80 17.00
C ALA A 264 5.77 -2.98 18.10
N ILE A 265 5.35 -3.34 19.33
CA ILE A 265 6.26 -3.64 20.44
C ILE A 265 7.11 -4.88 20.13
N VAL A 266 6.49 -5.98 19.66
CA VAL A 266 7.22 -7.21 19.27
C VAL A 266 8.22 -6.91 18.15
N MET A 267 7.81 -6.15 17.14
CA MET A 267 8.68 -5.74 16.03
C MET A 267 9.84 -4.85 16.50
N ALA A 268 9.58 -3.89 17.38
CA ALA A 268 10.61 -3.03 17.95
C ALA A 268 11.67 -3.87 18.68
N PHE A 269 11.27 -4.82 19.54
CA PHE A 269 12.22 -5.69 20.24
C PHE A 269 12.99 -6.63 19.30
N TYR A 270 12.37 -7.13 18.23
CA TYR A 270 13.04 -8.02 17.27
C TYR A 270 14.10 -7.28 16.43
N TYR A 271 13.83 -6.05 16.01
CA TYR A 271 14.76 -5.26 15.17
C TYR A 271 15.81 -4.49 15.98
N HIS A 272 15.54 -4.13 17.24
CA HIS A 272 16.47 -3.41 18.12
C HIS A 272 17.88 -4.03 18.27
N PRO A 273 18.07 -5.37 18.39
CA PRO A 273 19.40 -5.96 18.51
C PRO A 273 20.17 -6.07 17.17
N LYS A 274 19.51 -5.98 16.01
CA LYS A 274 20.13 -6.19 14.69
C LYS A 274 20.51 -4.92 13.93
N SER A 275 20.05 -3.73 14.36
CA SER A 275 20.38 -2.48 13.69
C SER A 275 20.41 -1.30 14.64
N LYS A 276 21.59 -1.00 15.18
CA LYS A 276 21.86 0.25 15.92
C LYS A 276 21.75 1.51 15.04
N PHE A 277 21.65 1.33 13.73
CA PHE A 277 21.35 2.35 12.74
C PHE A 277 20.09 1.96 11.95
N LEU A 278 18.97 2.58 12.31
CA LEU A 278 18.03 3.19 11.36
C LEU A 278 17.46 2.36 10.19
N ARG A 279 17.04 1.13 10.43
CA ARG A 279 16.22 0.41 9.43
C ARG A 279 14.77 0.88 9.50
N CYS A 280 14.30 1.58 8.48
CA CYS A 280 12.87 1.65 8.25
C CYS A 280 12.31 0.22 8.14
N TRP A 281 11.11 -0.06 8.68
CA TRP A 281 10.45 -1.38 8.63
C TRP A 281 10.00 -1.77 7.20
N SER A 282 10.74 -1.39 6.17
CA SER A 282 10.52 -1.80 4.79
C SER A 282 10.70 -3.31 4.67
N GLY A 283 9.69 -4.01 4.14
CA GLY A 283 9.72 -5.48 4.01
C GLY A 283 9.29 -6.27 5.24
N TYR A 284 8.65 -5.63 6.24
CA TYR A 284 8.06 -6.32 7.40
C TYR A 284 7.13 -7.48 7.03
N ASN A 285 6.49 -7.42 5.86
CA ASN A 285 5.62 -8.47 5.32
C ASN A 285 6.33 -9.84 5.14
N LEU A 286 7.66 -9.85 5.02
CA LEU A 286 8.43 -11.11 4.93
C LEU A 286 8.76 -11.71 6.31
N SER A 287 8.55 -10.98 7.39
CA SER A 287 8.83 -11.46 8.74
C SER A 287 7.70 -12.37 9.23
N SER A 288 8.03 -13.45 9.93
CA SER A 288 7.02 -14.34 10.53
C SER A 288 6.10 -13.62 11.54
N TYR A 289 6.56 -12.53 12.16
CA TYR A 289 5.75 -11.72 13.10
C TYR A 289 4.62 -10.92 12.44
N PHE A 290 4.60 -10.84 11.11
CA PHE A 290 3.48 -10.28 10.35
C PHE A 290 2.15 -11.01 10.63
N TRP A 291 2.19 -12.30 10.93
CA TRP A 291 1.01 -13.11 11.28
C TRP A 291 0.28 -12.66 12.55
N ILE A 292 0.93 -11.90 13.44
CA ILE A 292 0.28 -11.36 14.65
C ILE A 292 -0.89 -10.44 14.28
N LEU A 293 -0.77 -9.67 13.19
CA LEU A 293 -1.85 -8.82 12.69
C LEU A 293 -2.72 -9.53 11.65
N GLU A 294 -2.13 -10.32 10.76
CA GLU A 294 -2.90 -10.97 9.71
C GLU A 294 -3.79 -12.11 10.21
N GLY A 295 -3.35 -12.90 11.21
CA GLY A 295 -4.17 -13.98 11.76
C GLY A 295 -5.54 -13.50 12.25
N PRO A 296 -5.61 -12.47 13.11
CA PRO A 296 -6.87 -11.86 13.52
C PRO A 296 -7.69 -11.25 12.37
N ARG A 297 -7.03 -10.61 11.38
CA ARG A 297 -7.72 -10.10 10.18
C ARG A 297 -8.37 -11.23 9.39
N PHE A 298 -7.69 -12.35 9.25
CA PHE A 298 -8.23 -13.54 8.60
C PHE A 298 -9.44 -14.11 9.33
N ALA A 299 -9.37 -14.22 10.66
CA ALA A 299 -10.50 -14.65 11.48
C ALA A 299 -11.73 -13.74 11.27
N VAL A 300 -11.51 -12.42 11.21
CA VAL A 300 -12.56 -11.43 10.91
C VAL A 300 -13.18 -11.65 9.54
N ILE A 301 -12.37 -11.89 8.50
CA ILE A 301 -12.86 -12.16 7.14
C ILE A 301 -13.70 -13.44 7.12
N LEU A 302 -13.25 -14.50 7.80
CA LEU A 302 -13.97 -15.76 7.89
C LEU A 302 -15.33 -15.57 8.59
N LEU A 303 -15.38 -14.83 9.69
CA LEU A 303 -16.62 -14.51 10.39
C LEU A 303 -17.58 -13.70 9.50
N ASN A 304 -17.08 -12.69 8.78
CA ASN A 304 -17.89 -11.93 7.81
C ASN A 304 -18.46 -12.81 6.70
N PHE A 305 -17.69 -13.78 6.22
CA PHE A 305 -18.17 -14.75 5.24
C PHE A 305 -19.29 -15.62 5.81
N LEU A 306 -19.18 -16.09 7.06
CA LEU A 306 -20.25 -16.83 7.73
C LEU A 306 -21.50 -15.98 7.92
N PHE A 307 -21.36 -14.71 8.32
CA PHE A 307 -22.48 -13.77 8.42
C PHE A 307 -23.19 -13.59 7.09
N LEU A 308 -22.43 -13.45 6.01
CA LEU A 308 -22.99 -13.35 4.68
C LEU A 308 -23.79 -14.60 4.29
N LEU A 309 -23.26 -15.81 4.51
CA LEU A 309 -23.98 -17.05 4.22
C LEU A 309 -25.31 -17.13 4.98
N ASN A 310 -25.31 -16.71 6.25
CA ASN A 310 -26.53 -16.64 7.06
C ASN A 310 -27.52 -15.60 6.53
N ILE A 311 -27.05 -14.40 6.15
CA ILE A 311 -27.89 -13.36 5.55
C ILE A 311 -28.51 -13.86 4.25
N ILE A 312 -27.72 -14.49 3.37
CA ILE A 312 -28.21 -15.09 2.12
C ILE A 312 -29.30 -16.10 2.42
N ARG A 313 -29.07 -17.02 3.35
CA ARG A 313 -30.05 -18.04 3.74
C ARG A 313 -31.36 -17.41 4.19
N VAL A 314 -31.31 -16.45 5.12
CA VAL A 314 -32.51 -15.78 5.65
C VAL A 314 -33.23 -14.98 4.57
N LEU A 315 -32.48 -14.28 3.72
CA LEU A 315 -33.02 -13.48 2.62
C LEU A 315 -33.72 -14.36 1.58
N VAL A 316 -33.11 -15.48 1.17
CA VAL A 316 -33.71 -16.44 0.23
C VAL A 316 -35.00 -17.03 0.80
N VAL A 317 -35.02 -17.38 2.10
CA VAL A 317 -36.23 -17.89 2.76
C VAL A 317 -37.35 -16.84 2.77
N LYS A 318 -37.05 -15.60 3.14
CA LYS A 318 -38.04 -14.51 3.14
C LYS A 318 -38.55 -14.17 1.73
N LEU A 319 -37.66 -14.15 0.74
CA LEU A 319 -38.01 -13.84 -0.65
C LEU A 319 -38.86 -14.93 -1.30
N ARG A 320 -38.64 -16.22 -0.96
CA ARG A 320 -39.48 -17.32 -1.44
C ARG A 320 -40.93 -17.22 -0.95
N GLN A 321 -41.17 -16.52 0.16
CA GLN A 321 -42.51 -16.33 0.73
C GLN A 321 -43.29 -15.18 0.07
N SER A 322 -42.62 -14.21 -0.57
CA SER A 322 -43.22 -13.09 -1.28
C SER A 322 -43.25 -13.34 -2.79
N HIS A 323 -44.35 -13.90 -3.32
CA HIS A 323 -44.52 -14.20 -4.74
C HIS A 323 -44.91 -12.93 -5.55
N THR A 324 -43.99 -12.26 -6.24
CA THR A 324 -44.28 -11.29 -7.34
C THR A 324 -43.20 -11.28 -8.44
N SER A 325 -43.53 -10.85 -9.67
CA SER A 325 -42.61 -10.83 -10.82
C SER A 325 -41.54 -9.72 -10.77
N GLU A 326 -41.82 -8.59 -10.10
CA GLU A 326 -40.83 -7.54 -9.82
C GLU A 326 -39.72 -8.05 -8.87
N ILE A 327 -40.04 -9.03 -8.02
CA ILE A 327 -39.09 -9.65 -7.10
C ILE A 327 -38.02 -10.46 -7.84
N GLU A 328 -38.26 -10.98 -9.05
CA GLU A 328 -37.22 -11.67 -9.85
C GLU A 328 -36.11 -10.73 -10.33
N GLN A 329 -36.44 -9.49 -10.71
CA GLN A 329 -35.45 -8.48 -11.11
C GLN A 329 -34.69 -7.95 -9.89
N VAL A 330 -35.39 -7.73 -8.77
CA VAL A 330 -34.76 -7.39 -7.48
C VAL A 330 -33.87 -8.53 -7.00
N LEU A 331 -34.26 -9.79 -7.18
CA LEU A 331 -33.44 -10.98 -6.87
C LEU A 331 -32.16 -11.02 -7.70
N LYS A 332 -32.19 -10.68 -8.99
CA LYS A 332 -30.98 -10.63 -9.82
C LYS A 332 -30.02 -9.54 -9.35
N ALA A 333 -30.53 -8.35 -9.02
CA ALA A 333 -29.73 -7.23 -8.53
C ALA A 333 -29.17 -7.47 -7.11
N VAL A 334 -30.01 -8.00 -6.21
CA VAL A 334 -29.62 -8.40 -4.85
C VAL A 334 -28.64 -9.56 -4.91
N ARG A 335 -28.82 -10.56 -5.78
CA ARG A 335 -27.86 -11.65 -6.00
C ARG A 335 -26.52 -11.12 -6.50
N ALA A 336 -26.49 -10.14 -7.41
CA ALA A 336 -25.25 -9.51 -7.85
C ALA A 336 -24.56 -8.71 -6.74
N ALA A 337 -25.30 -7.90 -5.97
CA ALA A 337 -24.76 -7.11 -4.87
C ALA A 337 -24.28 -7.98 -3.68
N VAL A 338 -25.03 -9.03 -3.37
CA VAL A 338 -24.73 -10.02 -2.31
C VAL A 338 -23.62 -10.98 -2.73
N VAL A 339 -23.36 -11.15 -4.04
CA VAL A 339 -22.17 -11.83 -4.56
C VAL A 339 -20.94 -10.90 -4.57
N LEU A 340 -21.13 -9.58 -4.59
CA LEU A 340 -20.02 -8.62 -4.48
C LEU A 340 -19.49 -8.46 -3.03
N LEU A 341 -20.33 -8.63 -2.01
CA LEU A 341 -19.90 -8.64 -0.59
C LEU A 341 -18.86 -9.73 -0.25
N PRO A 342 -19.00 -11.00 -0.67
CA PRO A 342 -17.99 -12.04 -0.46
C PRO A 342 -16.79 -11.83 -1.39
N LEU A 343 -16.93 -11.21 -2.55
CA LEU A 343 -15.78 -10.84 -3.39
C LEU A 343 -14.79 -9.92 -2.64
N LEU A 344 -15.28 -9.10 -1.70
CA LEU A 344 -14.46 -8.30 -0.79
C LEU A 344 -13.72 -9.14 0.26
N GLY A 345 -14.35 -10.21 0.78
CA GLY A 345 -13.66 -11.16 1.67
C GLY A 345 -12.67 -12.05 0.91
N ILE A 346 -13.11 -12.60 -0.23
CA ILE A 346 -12.34 -13.51 -1.09
C ILE A 346 -11.11 -12.82 -1.67
N SER A 347 -11.21 -11.56 -2.12
CA SER A 347 -10.05 -10.80 -2.60
C SER A 347 -8.95 -10.65 -1.53
N ASN A 348 -9.36 -10.43 -0.27
CA ASN A 348 -8.43 -10.35 0.85
C ASN A 348 -7.86 -11.73 1.24
N VAL A 349 -8.65 -12.81 1.13
CA VAL A 349 -8.15 -14.19 1.30
C VAL A 349 -7.15 -14.56 0.20
N LEU A 350 -7.43 -14.19 -1.06
CA LEU A 350 -6.53 -14.48 -2.19
C LEU A 350 -5.17 -13.81 -2.01
N PHE A 351 -5.12 -12.59 -1.45
CA PHE A 351 -3.86 -11.90 -1.12
C PHE A 351 -3.05 -12.64 -0.04
N MET A 352 -3.70 -13.43 0.80
CA MET A 352 -3.07 -14.15 1.91
C MET A 352 -2.51 -15.53 1.50
N ILE A 353 -3.02 -16.11 0.40
CA ILE A 353 -2.49 -17.36 -0.13
C ILE A 353 -1.03 -17.15 -0.55
N GLU A 354 -0.14 -18.08 -0.16
CA GLU A 354 1.26 -18.00 -0.56
C GLU A 354 1.37 -17.89 -2.09
N ALA A 355 2.15 -16.91 -2.56
CA ALA A 355 2.29 -16.63 -3.97
C ALA A 355 2.81 -17.88 -4.69
N PRO A 356 2.11 -18.41 -5.72
CA PRO A 356 2.50 -19.62 -6.42
C PRO A 356 3.69 -19.33 -7.35
N LEU A 357 4.88 -19.26 -6.78
CA LEU A 357 6.14 -18.94 -7.44
C LEU A 357 6.66 -20.06 -8.33
N ASP A 358 6.04 -21.24 -8.31
CA ASP A 358 6.48 -22.43 -9.06
C ASP A 358 6.15 -22.35 -10.56
N ASN A 359 5.23 -21.47 -10.97
CA ASN A 359 4.85 -21.31 -12.37
C ASN A 359 4.60 -19.84 -12.70
N VAL A 360 5.30 -19.28 -13.68
CA VAL A 360 5.13 -17.88 -14.13
C VAL A 360 3.68 -17.53 -14.44
N ARG A 361 2.95 -18.41 -15.16
CA ARG A 361 1.55 -18.16 -15.52
C ARG A 361 0.62 -18.12 -14.31
N LYS A 362 0.82 -19.02 -13.32
CA LYS A 362 0.04 -19.04 -12.09
C LYS A 362 0.36 -17.82 -11.23
N PHE A 363 1.63 -17.47 -11.12
CA PHE A 363 2.09 -16.25 -10.44
C PHE A 363 1.50 -14.99 -11.08
N ALA A 364 1.53 -14.89 -12.42
CA ALA A 364 0.95 -13.77 -13.15
C ALA A 364 -0.55 -13.63 -12.87
N LEU A 365 -1.31 -14.72 -13.03
CA LEU A 365 -2.76 -14.72 -12.81
C LEU A 365 -3.10 -14.33 -11.38
N TRP A 366 -2.40 -14.93 -10.40
CA TRP A 366 -2.58 -14.62 -8.99
C TRP A 366 -2.23 -13.16 -8.69
N SER A 367 -1.06 -12.68 -9.11
CA SER A 367 -0.57 -11.31 -8.90
C SER A 367 -1.52 -10.26 -9.50
N TYR A 368 -1.87 -10.37 -10.78
CA TYR A 368 -2.77 -9.41 -11.41
C TYR A 368 -4.15 -9.41 -10.75
N SER A 369 -4.70 -10.59 -10.44
CA SER A 369 -6.05 -10.68 -9.85
C SER A 369 -6.09 -10.12 -8.43
N THR A 370 -5.13 -10.47 -7.57
CA THR A 370 -5.11 -10.01 -6.17
C THR A 370 -4.91 -8.51 -6.09
N HIS A 371 -3.92 -7.98 -6.80
CA HIS A 371 -3.63 -6.55 -6.79
C HIS A 371 -4.75 -5.74 -7.45
N PHE A 372 -5.38 -6.24 -8.53
CA PHE A 372 -6.55 -5.58 -9.12
C PHE A 372 -7.70 -5.50 -8.11
N LEU A 373 -8.12 -6.64 -7.55
CA LEU A 373 -9.24 -6.67 -6.62
C LEU A 373 -9.00 -5.79 -5.39
N HIS A 374 -7.77 -5.81 -4.86
CA HIS A 374 -7.41 -5.02 -3.70
C HIS A 374 -7.32 -3.51 -4.00
N SER A 375 -6.82 -3.13 -5.18
CA SER A 375 -6.66 -1.70 -5.53
C SER A 375 -7.98 -1.03 -5.89
N PHE A 376 -8.90 -1.77 -6.52
CA PHE A 376 -10.24 -1.31 -6.87
C PHE A 376 -11.28 -1.57 -5.76
N GLN A 377 -10.86 -2.11 -4.62
CA GLN A 377 -11.74 -2.43 -3.50
C GLN A 377 -12.56 -1.20 -3.06
N GLY A 378 -11.89 -0.06 -2.84
CA GLY A 378 -12.55 1.19 -2.45
C GLY A 378 -13.54 1.69 -3.50
N PHE A 379 -13.17 1.59 -4.78
CA PHE A 379 -14.05 1.93 -5.91
C PHE A 379 -15.34 1.09 -5.94
N PHE A 380 -15.24 -0.23 -5.79
CA PHE A 380 -16.42 -1.11 -5.79
C PHE A 380 -17.35 -0.81 -4.61
N ILE A 381 -16.78 -0.60 -3.41
CA ILE A 381 -17.55 -0.26 -2.21
C ILE A 381 -18.25 1.10 -2.36
N ALA A 382 -17.53 2.13 -2.81
CA ALA A 382 -18.11 3.45 -3.07
C ALA A 382 -19.26 3.37 -4.08
N THR A 383 -19.08 2.59 -5.14
CA THR A 383 -20.10 2.39 -6.18
C THR A 383 -21.34 1.71 -5.63
N LEU A 384 -21.20 0.62 -4.87
CA LEU A 384 -22.35 -0.08 -4.32
C LEU A 384 -23.11 0.71 -3.25
N TYR A 385 -22.39 1.29 -2.29
CA TYR A 385 -23.03 1.90 -1.12
C TYR A 385 -23.45 3.33 -1.33
N CYS A 386 -22.82 4.05 -2.26
CA CYS A 386 -23.14 5.44 -2.59
C CYS A 386 -23.80 5.58 -3.96
N PHE A 387 -23.09 5.28 -5.06
CA PHE A 387 -23.57 5.64 -6.41
C PHE A 387 -24.78 4.82 -6.88
N LEU A 388 -24.85 3.53 -6.54
CA LEU A 388 -25.96 2.65 -6.88
C LEU A 388 -27.08 2.62 -5.83
N ASN A 389 -26.93 3.37 -4.74
CA ASN A 389 -27.92 3.40 -3.68
C ASN A 389 -29.14 4.27 -4.09
N GLY A 390 -30.33 3.66 -4.13
CA GLY A 390 -31.56 4.31 -4.56
C GLY A 390 -31.93 5.53 -3.71
N GLU A 391 -31.69 5.52 -2.39
CA GLU A 391 -31.94 6.66 -1.51
C GLU A 391 -31.03 7.85 -1.85
N VAL A 392 -29.77 7.56 -2.20
CA VAL A 392 -28.78 8.57 -2.58
C VAL A 392 -29.13 9.16 -3.93
N ARG A 393 -29.45 8.32 -4.91
CA ARG A 393 -29.87 8.74 -6.25
C ARG A 393 -31.10 9.65 -6.18
N LEU A 394 -32.12 9.25 -5.43
CA LEU A 394 -33.33 10.05 -5.24
C LEU A 394 -33.05 11.41 -4.55
N ALA A 395 -32.16 11.45 -3.56
CA ALA A 395 -31.75 12.70 -2.93
C ALA A 395 -30.95 13.60 -3.89
N LEU A 396 -30.09 13.01 -4.72
CA LEU A 396 -29.32 13.70 -5.73
C LEU A 396 -30.25 14.28 -6.81
N ASP A 397 -31.17 13.48 -7.34
CA ASP A 397 -32.12 13.87 -8.38
C ASP A 397 -33.02 15.03 -7.90
N LYS A 398 -33.51 14.96 -6.66
CA LYS A 398 -34.26 16.08 -6.04
C LYS A 398 -33.42 17.36 -5.98
N THR A 399 -32.15 17.25 -5.63
CA THR A 399 -31.25 18.40 -5.51
C THR A 399 -30.90 18.98 -6.88
N ILE A 400 -30.68 18.14 -7.87
CA ILE A 400 -30.44 18.53 -9.26
C ILE A 400 -31.69 19.21 -9.82
N ALA A 401 -32.89 18.65 -9.58
CA ALA A 401 -34.15 19.25 -10.02
C ALA A 401 -34.37 20.64 -9.41
N VAL A 402 -34.11 20.81 -8.11
CA VAL A 402 -34.18 22.12 -7.45
C VAL A 402 -33.12 23.09 -7.99
N HIS A 403 -31.90 22.61 -8.26
CA HIS A 403 -30.85 23.47 -8.81
C HIS A 403 -31.16 23.91 -10.25
N LEU A 404 -31.73 23.02 -11.07
CA LEU A 404 -32.19 23.32 -12.42
C LEU A 404 -33.33 24.33 -12.40
N SER A 405 -34.32 24.18 -11.51
CA SER A 405 -35.43 25.15 -11.40
C SER A 405 -34.97 26.52 -10.91
N LEU A 406 -34.01 26.58 -9.98
CA LEU A 406 -33.38 27.83 -9.54
C LEU A 406 -32.54 28.49 -10.65
N ARG A 407 -31.86 27.69 -11.48
CA ARG A 407 -31.09 28.19 -12.62
C ARG A 407 -32.01 28.74 -13.70
N GLU A 408 -33.16 28.12 -13.91
CA GLU A 408 -34.19 28.57 -14.85
C GLU A 408 -34.84 29.88 -14.39
N SER A 409 -35.17 30.00 -13.10
CA SER A 409 -35.71 31.25 -12.55
C SER A 409 -34.70 32.41 -12.57
N ASP A 410 -33.41 32.14 -12.33
CA ASP A 410 -32.36 33.15 -12.44
C ASP A 410 -32.13 33.61 -13.89
N LEU A 411 -32.21 32.68 -14.86
CA LEU A 411 -32.18 33.00 -16.30
C LEU A 411 -33.41 33.82 -16.75
N GLN A 412 -34.61 33.50 -16.26
CA GLN A 412 -35.83 34.29 -16.53
C GLN A 412 -35.73 35.69 -15.94
N THR A 413 -35.21 35.83 -14.72
CA THR A 413 -35.00 37.13 -14.06
C THR A 413 -34.00 37.99 -14.84
N ARG A 414 -32.92 37.38 -15.36
CA ARG A 414 -31.96 38.08 -16.24
C ARG A 414 -32.59 38.50 -17.56
N ARG A 415 -33.43 37.66 -18.19
CA ARG A 415 -34.18 38.04 -19.40
C ARG A 415 -35.14 39.21 -19.15
N HIS A 416 -35.88 39.20 -18.04
CA HIS A 416 -36.76 40.32 -17.69
C HIS A 416 -36.00 41.63 -17.45
N LYS A 417 -34.79 41.58 -16.88
CA LYS A 417 -33.93 42.78 -16.74
C LYS A 417 -33.38 43.30 -18.08
N ILE A 418 -33.17 42.44 -19.06
CA ILE A 418 -32.69 42.83 -20.40
C ILE A 418 -33.84 43.36 -21.27
N GLN A 419 -35.06 42.85 -21.07
CA GLN A 419 -36.25 43.27 -21.82
C GLN A 419 -36.98 44.48 -21.22
N ALA A 420 -36.53 45.01 -20.07
CA ALA A 420 -37.14 46.17 -19.45
C ALA A 420 -36.86 47.43 -20.29
N PRO A 421 -37.90 48.14 -20.82
CA PRO A 421 -37.69 49.37 -21.57
C PRO A 421 -37.16 50.49 -20.66
N PRO A 422 -36.31 51.41 -21.17
CA PRO A 422 -35.88 52.57 -20.43
C PRO A 422 -37.03 53.60 -20.42
N SER A 423 -38.02 53.43 -19.55
CA SER A 423 -39.08 54.43 -19.41
C SER A 423 -39.68 54.45 -18.01
N ALA A 424 -39.01 55.14 -17.08
CA ALA A 424 -39.62 55.83 -15.94
C ALA A 424 -38.62 56.73 -15.18
N ALA A 425 -37.77 57.48 -15.90
CA ALA A 425 -36.88 58.48 -15.28
C ALA A 425 -37.09 59.91 -15.83
N VAL A 426 -38.27 60.21 -16.38
CA VAL A 426 -38.66 61.59 -16.75
C VAL A 426 -40.14 61.77 -16.44
N ARG A 427 -40.45 62.05 -15.17
CA ARG A 427 -41.68 62.77 -14.78
C ARG A 427 -41.59 63.26 -13.33
N LEU A 428 -40.60 64.11 -13.06
CA LEU A 428 -40.52 65.03 -11.93
C LEU A 428 -39.55 66.13 -12.38
N ILE A 429 -39.95 67.40 -12.29
CA ILE A 429 -39.41 68.58 -13.00
C ILE A 429 -39.97 68.60 -14.44
N GLU A 430 -41.04 69.31 -14.80
CA GLU A 430 -41.52 70.66 -14.45
C GLU A 430 -43.06 70.73 -14.29
#